data_AF-A0A1Q9PAL0-F1
#
_entry.id   AF-A0A1Q9PAL0-F1
#
_cell.length_a   1.000
_cell.length_b   1.000
_cell.length_c   1.000
_cell.angle_alpha   90.00
_cell.angle_beta   90.00
_cell.angle_gamma   90.00
#
_symmetry.space_group_name_H-M   'P 1'
#
loop_
_entity.id
_entity.type
_entity.pdbx_description
1 polymer ?
#
loop_
_entity_poly.entity_id
_entity_poly.type
_entity_poly.pdbx_seq_one_letter_code
_entity_poly.pdbx_strand_id
1 'polypeptide(L)'
;MYIKIRSDGSLGIGRGTEGSAEITMGYGEAHMVAAALEKLAQTARSYKQEYLKTTGVGGGNKIIFERSDDGTITISGDRQTYICTEAEVRQLSEKLKHLPPVEVAPPSDYVKKITPSEGLCLVVTNGGNSIKIRLPEAAIIKTAIKSSIDSRFFDEVIAVGQRKLTVSRSSDLKWQLDGDGTTVRFTAYEIEALVAGLHNGILDVLMDVVKSFGADDVSDIRVKSQLKRIEQDAMNIFGEDKSAKGLVRDITKRAKKIIGIDELADERADKFIEMCNHVYAKMNTTYIEPLFDLFSKVYVV
;
A
#
# COMPACT_ATOMS: atom_id res chain seq x y z
N MET A 1 32.46 -7.18 9.09
CA MET A 1 31.40 -6.77 8.13
C MET A 1 30.16 -6.32 8.87
N TYR A 2 29.34 -5.47 8.25
CA TYR A 2 28.06 -5.01 8.80
C TYR A 2 26.90 -5.43 7.89
N ILE A 3 25.71 -5.46 8.49
CA ILE A 3 24.43 -5.52 7.78
C ILE A 3 23.63 -4.31 8.22
N LYS A 4 22.95 -3.65 7.27
CA LYS A 4 22.02 -2.58 7.59
C LYS A 4 20.71 -2.75 6.82
N ILE A 5 19.60 -2.45 7.47
CA ILE A 5 18.32 -2.24 6.80
C ILE A 5 18.35 -0.80 6.28
N ARG A 6 18.28 -0.64 4.97
CA ARG A 6 18.38 0.64 4.28
C ARG A 6 17.03 1.36 4.33
N SER A 7 17.05 2.69 4.19
CA SER A 7 15.85 3.52 4.12
C SER A 7 14.96 3.20 2.91
N ASP A 8 15.49 2.53 1.90
CA ASP A 8 14.76 2.04 0.74
C ASP A 8 14.11 0.67 0.97
N GLY A 9 14.20 0.13 2.18
CA GLY A 9 13.66 -1.17 2.58
C GLY A 9 14.51 -2.37 2.19
N SER A 10 15.62 -2.20 1.48
CA SER A 10 16.55 -3.29 1.16
C SER A 10 17.54 -3.55 2.30
N LEU A 11 18.16 -4.73 2.32
CA LEU A 11 19.30 -5.04 3.17
C LEU A 11 20.59 -4.73 2.43
N GLY A 12 21.54 -4.09 3.09
CA GLY A 12 22.90 -3.87 2.60
C GLY A 12 23.92 -4.67 3.41
N ILE A 13 24.81 -5.37 2.71
CA ILE A 13 26.03 -5.97 3.28
C ILE A 13 27.22 -5.11 2.90
N GLY A 14 27.97 -4.67 3.93
CA GLY A 14 29.13 -3.82 3.74
C GLY A 14 30.30 -4.16 4.66
N ARG A 15 31.43 -3.49 4.42
CA ARG A 15 32.64 -3.58 5.23
C ARG A 15 33.24 -2.19 5.42
N GLY A 16 33.63 -1.88 6.66
CA GLY A 16 34.12 -0.53 7.03
C GLY A 16 32.98 0.39 7.45
N THR A 17 33.15 1.70 7.21
CA THR A 17 32.15 2.74 7.49
C THR A 17 30.97 2.67 6.53
N GLU A 18 29.78 3.07 6.99
CA GLU A 18 28.56 3.08 6.17
C GLU A 18 28.74 3.94 4.90
N GLY A 19 28.44 3.38 3.72
CA GLY A 19 28.61 4.08 2.44
C GLY A 19 27.79 3.48 1.30
N SER A 20 28.02 3.96 0.08
CA SER A 20 27.34 3.50 -1.15
C SER A 20 27.88 2.18 -1.71
N ALA A 21 28.98 1.67 -1.14
CA ALA A 21 29.60 0.40 -1.50
C ALA A 21 28.97 -0.72 -0.66
N GLU A 22 27.82 -1.22 -1.10
CA GLU A 22 27.09 -2.31 -0.44
C GLU A 22 26.63 -3.33 -1.45
N ILE A 23 26.64 -4.60 -1.05
CA ILE A 23 25.89 -5.65 -1.74
C ILE A 23 24.48 -5.61 -1.18
N THR A 24 23.51 -5.22 -1.99
CA THR A 24 22.12 -5.05 -1.57
C THR A 24 21.26 -6.25 -1.96
N MET A 25 20.27 -6.57 -1.13
CA MET A 25 19.31 -7.65 -1.35
C MET A 25 17.95 -7.29 -0.73
N GLY A 26 16.89 -7.95 -1.14
CA GLY A 26 15.60 -7.88 -0.45
C GLY A 26 15.70 -8.48 0.95
N TYR A 27 14.93 -7.97 1.90
CA TYR A 27 14.94 -8.53 3.26
C TYR A 27 14.47 -9.99 3.31
N GLY A 28 13.46 -10.34 2.51
CA GLY A 28 13.02 -11.73 2.34
C GLY A 28 14.11 -12.65 1.77
N GLU A 29 15.17 -12.12 1.16
CA GLU A 29 16.28 -12.90 0.59
C GLU A 29 17.36 -13.26 1.64
N ALA A 30 17.31 -12.63 2.82
CA ALA A 30 18.35 -12.76 3.85
C ALA A 30 18.61 -14.21 4.26
N HIS A 31 17.55 -15.00 4.44
CA HIS A 31 17.65 -16.40 4.86
C HIS A 31 18.38 -17.27 3.81
N MET A 32 18.12 -17.03 2.52
CA MET A 32 18.79 -17.74 1.41
C MET A 32 20.28 -17.41 1.35
N VAL A 33 20.61 -16.12 1.50
CA VAL A 33 22.00 -15.64 1.55
C VAL A 33 22.70 -16.18 2.79
N ALA A 34 22.03 -16.22 3.95
CA ALA A 34 22.57 -16.80 5.17
C ALA A 34 22.93 -18.28 5.00
N ALA A 35 22.03 -19.07 4.39
CA ALA A 35 22.27 -20.49 4.11
C ALA A 35 23.43 -20.70 3.12
N ALA A 36 23.55 -19.86 2.10
CA ALA A 36 24.68 -19.90 1.16
C ALA A 36 26.02 -19.62 1.86
N LEU A 37 26.07 -18.62 2.74
CA LEU A 37 27.25 -18.27 3.54
C LEU A 37 27.63 -19.39 4.52
N GLU A 38 26.64 -20.03 5.16
CA GLU A 38 26.89 -21.15 6.06
C GLU A 38 27.50 -22.35 5.32
N LYS A 39 26.93 -22.70 4.16
CA LYS A 39 27.48 -23.75 3.30
C LYS A 39 28.90 -23.42 2.82
N LEU A 40 29.15 -22.16 2.44
CA LEU A 40 30.48 -21.68 2.07
C LEU A 40 31.49 -21.84 3.22
N ALA A 41 31.10 -21.51 4.46
CA ALA A 41 31.96 -21.63 5.64
C ALA A 41 32.19 -23.08 6.12
N GLN A 42 31.33 -24.02 5.73
CA GLN A 42 31.48 -25.44 6.03
C GLN A 42 32.27 -26.20 4.95
N THR A 43 32.36 -25.65 3.74
CA THR A 43 32.99 -26.35 2.60
C THR A 43 34.51 -26.16 2.63
N ALA A 44 35.26 -27.25 2.82
CA ALA A 44 36.72 -27.24 2.91
C ALA A 44 37.46 -27.26 1.54
N ARG A 45 36.71 -27.41 0.44
CA ARG A 45 37.24 -27.47 -0.95
C ARG A 45 36.84 -26.23 -1.72
N SER A 46 37.38 -26.04 -2.94
CA SER A 46 36.89 -25.00 -3.82
C SER A 46 35.38 -25.15 -4.06
N TYR A 47 34.70 -24.01 -3.95
CA TYR A 47 33.25 -23.96 -4.01
C TYR A 47 32.81 -22.63 -4.60
N LYS A 48 31.82 -22.67 -5.48
CA LYS A 48 31.22 -21.47 -6.06
C LYS A 48 29.72 -21.64 -6.10
N GLN A 49 29.01 -20.64 -5.58
CA GLN A 49 27.56 -20.55 -5.63
C GLN A 49 27.14 -19.17 -6.11
N GLU A 50 26.19 -19.17 -7.03
CA GLU A 50 25.54 -17.96 -7.51
C GLU A 50 24.12 -17.90 -6.94
N TYR A 51 23.79 -16.80 -6.28
CA TYR A 51 22.43 -16.45 -5.88
C TYR A 51 21.89 -15.39 -6.83
N LEU A 52 20.84 -15.73 -7.56
CA LEU A 52 20.08 -14.77 -8.37
C LEU A 52 19.09 -14.06 -7.44
N LYS A 53 19.19 -12.73 -7.38
CA LYS A 53 18.25 -11.92 -6.60
C LYS A 53 16.87 -12.02 -7.23
N THR A 54 15.86 -12.20 -6.40
CA THR A 54 14.46 -12.11 -6.81
C THR A 54 13.97 -10.66 -6.81
N THR A 55 14.68 -9.77 -6.11
CA THR A 55 14.41 -8.33 -6.04
C THR A 55 15.30 -7.51 -6.97
N GLY A 56 14.74 -6.44 -7.55
CA GLY A 56 15.45 -5.49 -8.41
C GLY A 56 16.38 -4.50 -7.69
N VAL A 57 16.92 -4.83 -6.51
CA VAL A 57 17.71 -3.88 -5.69
C VAL A 57 19.22 -4.00 -5.93
N GLY A 58 19.87 -2.84 -6.08
CA GLY A 58 21.31 -2.71 -6.28
C GLY A 58 21.73 -2.50 -7.73
N GLY A 59 23.05 -2.55 -7.95
CA GLY A 59 23.68 -2.40 -9.27
C GLY A 59 23.81 -3.70 -10.08
N GLY A 60 23.41 -4.84 -9.51
CA GLY A 60 23.44 -6.15 -10.16
C GLY A 60 22.34 -7.09 -9.65
N ASN A 61 22.03 -8.11 -10.45
CA ASN A 61 20.95 -9.07 -10.19
C ASN A 61 21.41 -10.36 -9.49
N LYS A 62 22.66 -10.41 -9.01
CA LYS A 62 23.22 -11.62 -8.40
C LYS A 62 24.27 -11.33 -7.32
N ILE A 63 24.45 -12.32 -6.45
CA ILE A 63 25.50 -12.38 -5.44
C ILE A 63 26.26 -13.69 -5.64
N ILE A 64 27.59 -13.61 -5.72
CA ILE A 64 28.49 -14.75 -5.93
C ILE A 64 29.25 -15.00 -4.63
N PHE A 65 29.21 -16.25 -4.19
CA PHE A 65 29.95 -16.76 -3.04
C PHE A 65 30.99 -17.73 -3.55
N GLU A 66 32.27 -17.46 -3.31
CA GLU A 66 33.36 -18.25 -3.87
C GLU A 66 34.43 -18.52 -2.81
N ARG A 67 34.82 -19.79 -2.69
CA ARG A 67 36.00 -20.25 -1.96
C ARG A 67 37.00 -20.77 -2.97
N SER A 68 38.16 -20.13 -3.02
CA SER A 68 39.28 -20.51 -3.89
C SER A 68 40.09 -21.65 -3.27
N ASP A 69 40.92 -22.31 -4.09
CA ASP A 69 41.73 -23.47 -3.65
C ASP A 69 42.76 -23.13 -2.57
N ASP A 70 43.19 -21.87 -2.50
CA ASP A 70 44.07 -21.32 -1.47
C ASP A 70 43.35 -21.03 -0.14
N GLY A 71 42.04 -21.29 -0.07
CA GLY A 71 41.19 -21.04 1.09
C GLY A 71 40.65 -19.61 1.17
N THR A 72 40.95 -18.74 0.21
CA THR A 72 40.41 -17.38 0.14
C THR A 72 38.90 -17.43 -0.10
N ILE A 73 38.13 -16.72 0.72
CA ILE A 73 36.67 -16.61 0.57
C ILE A 73 36.32 -15.22 0.05
N THR A 74 35.48 -15.16 -0.98
CA THR A 74 34.97 -13.90 -1.54
C THR A 74 33.45 -13.89 -1.63
N ILE A 75 32.89 -12.71 -1.37
CA ILE A 75 31.47 -12.41 -1.56
C ILE A 75 31.41 -11.24 -2.53
N SER A 76 30.78 -11.42 -3.69
CA SER A 76 30.74 -10.41 -4.75
C SER A 76 29.32 -10.13 -5.22
N GLY A 77 28.96 -8.85 -5.37
CA GLY A 77 27.64 -8.41 -5.84
C GLY A 77 27.62 -6.89 -5.98
N ASP A 78 26.72 -6.33 -6.78
CA ASP A 78 26.58 -4.86 -6.93
C ASP A 78 27.89 -4.09 -7.19
N ARG A 79 28.80 -4.70 -7.97
CA ARG A 79 30.15 -4.19 -8.28
C ARG A 79 31.07 -4.05 -7.06
N GLN A 80 30.71 -4.71 -5.96
CA GLN A 80 31.52 -4.85 -4.75
C GLN A 80 32.04 -6.28 -4.64
N THR A 81 33.25 -6.43 -4.12
CA THR A 81 33.83 -7.72 -3.76
C THR A 81 34.48 -7.59 -2.39
N TYR A 82 34.06 -8.44 -1.47
CA TYR A 82 34.65 -8.53 -0.13
C TYR A 82 35.44 -9.83 -0.01
N ILE A 83 36.69 -9.71 0.41
CA ILE A 83 37.52 -10.86 0.80
C ILE A 83 37.30 -11.10 2.29
N CYS A 84 36.87 -12.30 2.66
CA CYS A 84 36.38 -12.62 3.99
C CYS A 84 37.18 -13.78 4.62
N THR A 85 37.27 -13.77 5.93
CA THR A 85 37.66 -14.95 6.71
C THR A 85 36.47 -15.86 6.97
N GLU A 86 36.69 -17.14 7.29
CA GLU A 86 35.62 -18.06 7.67
C GLU A 86 34.81 -17.54 8.87
N ALA A 87 35.48 -16.94 9.85
CA ALA A 87 34.83 -16.36 11.03
C ALA A 87 33.90 -15.20 10.65
N GLU A 88 34.33 -14.32 9.73
CA GLU A 88 33.48 -13.23 9.22
C GLU A 88 32.26 -13.76 8.46
N VAL A 89 32.42 -14.80 7.64
CA VAL A 89 31.32 -15.42 6.89
C VAL A 89 30.30 -16.08 7.83
N ARG A 90 30.76 -16.79 8.86
CA ARG A 90 29.86 -17.37 9.89
C ARG A 90 29.12 -16.28 10.65
N GLN A 91 29.82 -15.23 11.09
CA GLN A 91 29.18 -14.12 11.79
C GLN A 91 28.16 -13.39 10.90
N LEU A 92 28.46 -13.23 9.61
CA LEU A 92 27.54 -12.62 8.65
C LEU A 92 26.29 -13.48 8.43
N SER A 93 26.47 -14.80 8.29
CA SER A 93 25.37 -15.76 8.18
C SER A 93 24.47 -15.69 9.41
N GLU A 94 25.03 -15.76 10.62
CA GLU A 94 24.26 -15.68 11.87
C GLU A 94 23.48 -14.37 12.00
N LYS A 95 24.09 -13.23 11.65
CA LYS A 95 23.38 -11.95 11.67
C LYS A 95 22.23 -11.88 10.64
N LEU A 96 22.37 -12.51 9.47
CA LEU A 96 21.30 -12.58 8.46
C LEU A 96 20.18 -13.54 8.87
N LYS A 97 20.48 -14.63 9.60
CA LYS A 97 19.46 -15.53 10.18
C LYS A 97 18.64 -14.83 11.26
N HIS A 98 19.27 -13.94 12.03
CA HIS A 98 18.71 -13.30 13.20
C HIS A 98 18.54 -11.79 13.01
N LEU A 99 18.03 -11.38 11.84
CA LEU A 99 17.72 -9.97 11.61
C LEU A 99 16.61 -9.49 12.56
N PRO A 100 16.74 -8.26 13.11
CA PRO A 100 15.68 -7.68 13.91
C PRO A 100 14.44 -7.47 13.03
N PRO A 101 13.22 -7.66 13.57
CA PRO A 101 12.00 -7.34 12.82
C PRO A 101 12.02 -5.87 12.41
N VAL A 102 11.54 -5.58 11.20
CA VAL A 102 11.31 -4.19 10.78
C VAL A 102 10.10 -3.68 11.54
N GLU A 103 10.28 -2.66 12.38
CA GLU A 103 9.16 -2.01 13.04
C GLU A 103 8.33 -1.22 12.02
N VAL A 104 7.06 -1.56 11.92
CA VAL A 104 6.08 -0.88 11.06
C VAL A 104 5.12 -0.13 11.96
N ALA A 105 4.93 1.17 11.70
CA ALA A 105 3.95 1.96 12.43
C ALA A 105 2.54 1.36 12.31
N PRO A 106 1.65 1.54 13.29
CA PRO A 106 0.29 1.05 13.20
C PRO A 106 -0.45 1.66 11.99
N PRO A 107 -1.45 0.98 11.41
CA PRO A 107 -2.22 1.48 10.27
C PRO A 107 -2.78 2.91 10.43
N SER A 108 -3.18 3.27 11.65
CA SER A 108 -3.69 4.60 12.01
C SER A 108 -2.66 5.72 11.89
N ASP A 109 -1.37 5.39 11.84
CA ASP A 109 -0.32 6.38 11.67
C ASP A 109 -0.14 6.76 10.21
N TYR A 110 -0.43 5.84 9.27
CA TYR A 110 -0.34 6.12 7.84
C TYR A 110 -1.59 6.78 7.27
N VAL A 111 -2.77 6.51 7.84
CA VAL A 111 -4.02 7.12 7.40
C VAL A 111 -4.81 7.61 8.60
N LYS A 112 -5.11 8.91 8.61
CA LYS A 112 -5.80 9.57 9.73
C LYS A 112 -7.09 10.21 9.25
N LYS A 113 -8.16 10.02 10.01
CA LYS A 113 -9.38 10.83 9.87
C LYS A 113 -9.10 12.25 10.33
N ILE A 114 -9.54 13.22 9.54
CA ILE A 114 -9.41 14.65 9.82
C ILE A 114 -10.80 15.30 9.83
N THR A 115 -10.90 16.49 10.43
CA THR A 115 -12.13 17.28 10.33
C THR A 115 -12.43 17.56 8.85
N PRO A 116 -13.63 17.21 8.36
CA PRO A 116 -13.99 17.38 6.97
C PRO A 116 -13.88 18.84 6.50
N SER A 117 -13.28 19.05 5.34
CA SER A 117 -13.21 20.35 4.67
C SER A 117 -13.19 20.15 3.17
N GLU A 118 -14.14 20.75 2.44
CA GLU A 118 -14.26 20.62 0.98
C GLU A 118 -14.32 19.15 0.49
N GLY A 119 -14.97 18.27 1.26
CA GLY A 119 -15.07 16.83 0.97
C GLY A 119 -13.82 16.01 1.32
N LEU A 120 -12.71 16.64 1.70
CA LEU A 120 -11.51 15.97 2.20
C LEU A 120 -11.72 15.57 3.66
N CYS A 121 -11.55 14.29 3.97
CA CYS A 121 -11.86 13.73 5.30
C CYS A 121 -10.80 12.76 5.82
N LEU A 122 -9.85 12.38 4.98
CA LEU A 122 -8.72 11.52 5.34
C LEU A 122 -7.41 12.19 4.93
N VAL A 123 -6.33 11.88 5.65
CA VAL A 123 -4.97 12.25 5.27
C VAL A 123 -4.09 11.01 5.26
N VAL A 124 -3.39 10.78 4.16
CA VAL A 124 -2.35 9.77 4.03
C VAL A 124 -1.01 10.43 4.35
N THR A 125 -0.24 9.87 5.28
CA THR A 125 1.01 10.47 5.76
C THR A 125 2.12 9.44 5.88
N ASN A 126 3.32 9.80 5.45
CA ASN A 126 4.56 9.08 5.76
C ASN A 126 5.78 9.99 5.59
N GLY A 127 6.80 9.79 6.42
CA GLY A 127 8.09 10.49 6.30
C GLY A 127 7.99 12.03 6.32
N GLY A 128 7.00 12.59 7.01
CA GLY A 128 6.75 14.04 7.09
C GLY A 128 5.96 14.62 5.92
N ASN A 129 5.64 13.83 4.90
CA ASN A 129 4.78 14.24 3.79
C ASN A 129 3.35 13.75 4.02
N SER A 130 2.37 14.54 3.56
CA SER A 130 0.96 14.21 3.73
C SER A 130 0.11 14.64 2.52
N ILE A 131 -0.85 13.80 2.13
CA ILE A 131 -1.83 14.10 1.08
C ILE A 131 -3.22 13.95 1.68
N LYS A 132 -4.04 15.00 1.56
CA LYS A 132 -5.46 14.95 1.94
C LYS A 132 -6.26 14.34 0.80
N ILE A 133 -7.20 13.47 1.15
CA ILE A 133 -8.02 12.75 0.17
C ILE A 133 -9.49 12.72 0.59
N ARG A 134 -10.37 12.64 -0.40
CA ARG A 134 -11.80 12.39 -0.22
C ARG A 134 -12.05 10.91 0.12
N LEU A 135 -13.20 10.63 0.72
CA LEU A 135 -13.58 9.25 1.06
C LEU A 135 -13.61 8.31 -0.18
N PRO A 136 -14.18 8.70 -1.33
CA PRO A 136 -14.15 7.85 -2.52
C PRO A 136 -12.75 7.67 -3.12
N GLU A 137 -11.90 8.70 -3.03
CA GLU A 137 -10.50 8.62 -3.48
C GLU A 137 -9.72 7.58 -2.66
N ALA A 138 -9.93 7.53 -1.34
CA ALA A 138 -9.33 6.52 -0.48
C ALA A 138 -9.70 5.09 -0.90
N ALA A 139 -10.95 4.87 -1.34
CA ALA A 139 -11.40 3.58 -1.84
C ALA A 139 -10.67 3.18 -3.13
N ILE A 140 -10.51 4.10 -4.08
CA ILE A 140 -9.80 3.82 -5.33
C ILE A 140 -8.30 3.63 -5.08
N ILE A 141 -7.67 4.47 -4.25
CA ILE A 141 -6.27 4.33 -3.85
C ILE A 141 -6.01 2.96 -3.21
N LYS A 142 -6.89 2.53 -2.28
CA LYS A 142 -6.77 1.22 -1.63
C LYS A 142 -6.78 0.09 -2.66
N THR A 143 -7.70 0.15 -3.62
CA THR A 143 -7.79 -0.86 -4.67
C THR A 143 -6.58 -0.84 -5.58
N ALA A 144 -6.12 0.34 -6.02
CA ALA A 144 -4.91 0.50 -6.82
C ALA A 144 -3.68 -0.10 -6.13
N ILE A 145 -3.48 0.22 -4.84
CA ILE A 145 -2.38 -0.34 -4.05
C ILE A 145 -2.50 -1.85 -3.96
N LYS A 146 -3.68 -2.40 -3.61
CA LYS A 146 -3.87 -3.85 -3.49
C LYS A 146 -3.58 -4.57 -4.81
N SER A 147 -4.02 -4.00 -5.93
CA SER A 147 -3.75 -4.53 -7.27
C SER A 147 -2.27 -4.46 -7.66
N SER A 148 -1.51 -3.51 -7.09
CA SER A 148 -0.08 -3.35 -7.38
C SER A 148 0.82 -4.36 -6.68
N ILE A 149 0.38 -5.01 -5.60
CA ILE A 149 1.20 -5.87 -4.73
C ILE A 149 1.81 -7.06 -5.49
N ASP A 150 1.10 -7.59 -6.48
CA ASP A 150 1.55 -8.76 -7.27
C ASP A 150 2.26 -8.37 -8.58
N SER A 151 2.46 -7.07 -8.84
CA SER A 151 3.07 -6.58 -10.09
C SER A 151 4.49 -6.03 -9.90
N ARG A 152 5.42 -6.35 -10.80
CA ARG A 152 6.79 -5.76 -10.76
C ARG A 152 6.85 -4.28 -11.10
N PHE A 153 5.87 -3.79 -11.86
CA PHE A 153 5.70 -2.39 -12.20
C PHE A 153 4.21 -2.07 -12.20
N PHE A 154 3.85 -0.95 -11.57
CA PHE A 154 2.47 -0.49 -11.53
C PHE A 154 2.47 1.02 -11.57
N ASP A 155 1.60 1.60 -12.38
CA ASP A 155 1.42 3.04 -12.46
C ASP A 155 -0.03 3.31 -12.86
N GLU A 156 -0.83 3.74 -11.90
CA GLU A 156 -2.23 4.07 -12.10
C GLU A 156 -2.46 5.55 -11.81
N VAL A 157 -2.93 6.27 -12.83
CA VAL A 157 -3.39 7.65 -12.69
C VAL A 157 -4.89 7.61 -12.35
N ILE A 158 -5.20 8.01 -11.12
CA ILE A 158 -6.56 8.16 -10.61
C ILE A 158 -7.02 9.59 -10.89
N ALA A 159 -7.95 9.75 -11.84
CA ALA A 159 -8.49 11.05 -12.22
C ALA A 159 -9.95 11.17 -11.77
N VAL A 160 -10.20 12.08 -10.81
CA VAL A 160 -11.54 12.39 -10.35
C VAL A 160 -11.75 13.90 -10.48
N GLY A 161 -12.52 14.28 -11.49
CA GLY A 161 -12.73 15.69 -11.85
C GLY A 161 -11.41 16.37 -12.23
N GLN A 162 -11.08 17.44 -11.53
CA GLN A 162 -9.82 18.17 -11.70
C GLN A 162 -8.66 17.59 -10.87
N ARG A 163 -8.96 16.74 -9.87
CA ARG A 163 -7.94 16.13 -9.02
C ARG A 163 -7.32 14.94 -9.74
N LYS A 164 -5.99 14.87 -9.65
CA LYS A 164 -5.19 13.75 -10.15
C LYS A 164 -4.33 13.21 -9.02
N LEU A 165 -4.48 11.93 -8.77
CA LEU A 165 -3.68 11.17 -7.84
C LEU A 165 -2.97 10.07 -8.63
N THR A 166 -1.74 9.74 -8.28
CA THR A 166 -1.03 8.64 -8.96
C THR A 166 -0.55 7.65 -7.91
N VAL A 167 -0.92 6.38 -8.11
CA VAL A 167 -0.37 5.26 -7.33
C VAL A 167 0.63 4.56 -8.22
N SER A 168 1.90 4.62 -7.83
CA SER A 168 2.98 3.98 -8.58
C SER A 168 3.80 3.03 -7.71
N ARG A 169 4.26 1.96 -8.34
CA ARG A 169 5.23 1.00 -7.81
C ARG A 169 6.45 1.01 -8.72
N SER A 170 7.55 1.54 -8.21
CA SER A 170 8.80 1.71 -8.97
C SER A 170 9.77 0.53 -8.80
N SER A 171 9.58 -0.30 -7.78
CA SER A 171 10.31 -1.55 -7.61
C SER A 171 9.53 -2.52 -6.72
N ASP A 172 10.06 -3.73 -6.55
CA ASP A 172 9.47 -4.74 -5.67
C ASP A 172 9.30 -4.25 -4.22
N LEU A 173 10.03 -3.20 -3.82
CA LEU A 173 10.07 -2.68 -2.45
C LEU A 173 9.51 -1.27 -2.27
N LYS A 174 9.06 -0.60 -3.35
CA LYS A 174 8.76 0.85 -3.30
C LYS A 174 7.43 1.21 -3.94
N TRP A 175 6.57 1.82 -3.12
CA TRP A 175 5.32 2.42 -3.51
C TRP A 175 5.35 3.93 -3.29
N GLN A 176 4.56 4.61 -4.10
CA GLN A 176 4.45 6.04 -4.09
C GLN A 176 3.00 6.45 -4.38
N LEU A 177 2.52 7.42 -3.60
CA LEU A 177 1.28 8.14 -3.83
C LEU A 177 1.62 9.60 -4.12
N ASP A 178 1.26 10.08 -5.30
CA ASP A 178 1.39 11.47 -5.70
C ASP A 178 0.03 12.17 -5.68
N GLY A 179 -0.01 13.40 -5.19
CA GLY A 179 -1.21 14.22 -5.12
C GLY A 179 -0.92 15.63 -4.65
N ASP A 180 -1.60 16.63 -5.21
CA ASP A 180 -1.47 18.05 -4.85
C ASP A 180 -0.01 18.56 -4.80
N GLY A 181 0.83 18.12 -5.74
CA GLY A 181 2.25 18.48 -5.81
C GLY A 181 3.12 17.86 -4.71
N THR A 182 2.57 16.95 -3.91
CA THR A 182 3.25 16.23 -2.83
C THR A 182 3.38 14.75 -3.18
N THR A 183 4.44 14.14 -2.69
CA THR A 183 4.73 12.70 -2.86
C THR A 183 4.87 12.04 -1.50
N VAL A 184 4.07 11.01 -1.23
CA VAL A 184 4.19 10.16 -0.04
C VAL A 184 4.71 8.80 -0.48
N ARG A 185 5.77 8.31 0.18
CA ARG A 185 6.46 7.07 -0.20
C ARG A 185 6.29 6.00 0.86
N PHE A 186 6.24 4.75 0.43
CA PHE A 186 6.09 3.58 1.28
C PHE A 186 7.01 2.45 0.82
N THR A 187 7.51 1.69 1.78
CA THR A 187 8.28 0.48 1.58
C THR A 187 7.39 -0.76 1.57
N ALA A 188 7.94 -1.92 1.18
CA ALA A 188 7.22 -3.19 1.24
C ALA A 188 6.70 -3.56 2.64
N TYR A 189 7.35 -3.11 3.72
CA TYR A 189 6.90 -3.42 5.09
C TYR A 189 5.68 -2.57 5.49
N GLU A 190 5.55 -1.38 4.91
CA GLU A 190 4.52 -0.42 5.28
C GLU A 190 3.24 -0.59 4.45
N ILE A 191 3.33 -1.27 3.29
CA ILE A 191 2.22 -1.28 2.32
C ILE A 191 0.97 -1.99 2.84
N GLU A 192 1.13 -3.08 3.60
CA GLU A 192 -0.01 -3.77 4.23
C GLU A 192 -0.68 -2.90 5.30
N ALA A 193 0.13 -2.21 6.11
CA ALA A 193 -0.36 -1.28 7.12
C ALA A 193 -1.05 -0.07 6.48
N LEU A 194 -0.58 0.43 5.34
CA LEU A 194 -1.26 1.46 4.56
C LEU A 194 -2.61 0.97 4.02
N VAL A 195 -2.68 -0.24 3.46
CA VAL A 195 -3.94 -0.83 2.97
C VAL A 195 -4.96 -0.97 4.10
N ALA A 196 -4.51 -1.45 5.26
CA ALA A 196 -5.33 -1.52 6.46
C ALA A 196 -5.75 -0.13 6.94
N GLY A 197 -4.84 0.85 6.89
CA GLY A 197 -5.11 2.24 7.29
C GLY A 197 -6.18 2.89 6.41
N LEU A 198 -6.11 2.69 5.09
CA LEU A 198 -7.13 3.16 4.15
C LEU A 198 -8.48 2.50 4.42
N HIS A 199 -8.49 1.19 4.70
CA HIS A 199 -9.72 0.46 5.03
C HIS A 199 -10.35 1.01 6.32
N ASN A 200 -9.55 1.12 7.38
CA ASN A 200 -10.01 1.59 8.70
C ASN A 200 -10.45 3.05 8.63
N GLY A 201 -9.73 3.91 7.90
CA GLY A 201 -10.13 5.29 7.69
C GLY A 201 -11.49 5.40 6.97
N ILE A 202 -11.74 4.56 5.96
CA ILE A 202 -13.05 4.48 5.30
C ILE A 202 -14.12 4.04 6.31
N LEU A 203 -13.86 2.97 7.07
CA LEU A 203 -14.78 2.47 8.07
C LEU A 203 -15.12 3.54 9.12
N ASP A 204 -14.11 4.22 9.67
CA ASP A 204 -14.27 5.24 10.71
C ASP A 204 -15.17 6.40 10.26
N VAL A 205 -15.01 6.85 9.02
CA VAL A 205 -15.85 7.91 8.44
C VAL A 205 -17.28 7.41 8.22
N LEU A 206 -17.45 6.20 7.67
CA LEU A 206 -18.78 5.60 7.49
C LEU A 206 -19.51 5.39 8.82
N MET A 207 -18.77 5.00 9.87
CA MET A 207 -19.34 4.79 11.20
C MET A 207 -19.80 6.07 11.86
N ASP A 208 -19.19 7.23 11.58
CA ASP A 208 -19.71 8.52 12.06
C ASP A 208 -21.12 8.79 11.52
N VAL A 209 -21.33 8.50 10.22
CA VAL A 209 -22.65 8.63 9.59
C VAL A 209 -23.66 7.66 10.19
N VAL A 210 -23.28 6.39 10.35
CA VAL A 210 -24.16 5.38 10.97
C VAL A 210 -24.54 5.77 12.39
N LYS A 211 -23.58 6.23 13.20
CA LYS A 211 -23.82 6.71 14.56
C LYS A 211 -24.73 7.94 14.58
N SER A 212 -24.63 8.82 13.57
CA SER A 212 -25.49 10.01 13.46
C SER A 212 -26.98 9.66 13.30
N PHE A 213 -27.31 8.45 12.81
CA PHE A 213 -28.69 7.99 12.74
C PHE A 213 -29.26 7.54 14.08
N GLY A 214 -28.44 7.37 15.11
CA GLY A 214 -28.87 6.88 16.42
C GLY A 214 -29.27 5.40 16.40
N ALA A 215 -29.65 4.89 17.57
CA ALA A 215 -30.15 3.52 17.78
C ALA A 215 -31.60 3.53 18.31
N ASP A 216 -32.30 4.65 18.15
CA ASP A 216 -33.70 4.83 18.56
C ASP A 216 -34.67 4.26 17.52
N ASP A 217 -35.95 4.15 17.87
CA ASP A 217 -37.03 3.67 16.98
C ASP A 217 -37.19 4.51 15.70
N VAL A 218 -36.55 5.69 15.64
CA VAL A 218 -36.58 6.64 14.51
C VAL A 218 -35.36 6.47 13.59
N SER A 219 -34.35 5.68 13.97
CA SER A 219 -33.14 5.41 13.17
C SER A 219 -33.47 4.91 11.75
N ASP A 220 -34.45 4.01 11.61
CA ASP A 220 -34.91 3.49 10.31
C ASP A 220 -35.50 4.60 9.42
N ILE A 221 -36.18 5.58 10.03
CA ILE A 221 -36.72 6.74 9.31
C ILE A 221 -35.57 7.62 8.81
N ARG A 222 -34.53 7.84 9.61
CA ARG A 222 -33.35 8.63 9.22
C ARG A 222 -32.60 7.95 8.07
N VAL A 223 -32.40 6.64 8.14
CA VAL A 223 -31.77 5.85 7.05
C VAL A 223 -32.61 5.93 5.77
N LYS A 224 -33.93 5.72 5.85
CA LYS A 224 -34.83 5.84 4.69
C LYS A 224 -34.81 7.24 4.08
N SER A 225 -34.77 8.28 4.91
CA SER A 225 -34.65 9.67 4.46
C SER A 225 -33.35 9.90 3.69
N GLN A 226 -32.22 9.40 4.21
CA GLN A 226 -30.93 9.52 3.54
C GLN A 226 -30.89 8.75 2.21
N LEU A 227 -31.46 7.54 2.15
CA LEU A 227 -31.58 6.77 0.91
C LEU A 227 -32.42 7.51 -0.14
N LYS A 228 -33.52 8.14 0.27
CA LYS A 228 -34.34 8.95 -0.63
C LYS A 228 -33.58 10.17 -1.17
N ARG A 229 -32.73 10.78 -0.34
CA ARG A 229 -31.85 11.88 -0.77
C ARG A 229 -30.82 11.42 -1.80
N ILE A 230 -30.19 10.27 -1.58
CA ILE A 230 -29.27 9.65 -2.55
C ILE A 230 -30.00 9.38 -3.87
N GLU A 231 -31.20 8.82 -3.81
CA GLU A 231 -32.00 8.53 -4.99
C GLU A 231 -32.33 9.80 -5.81
N GLN A 232 -32.74 10.88 -5.12
CA GLN A 232 -33.05 12.17 -5.76
C GLN A 232 -31.80 12.83 -6.35
N ASP A 233 -30.72 12.96 -5.57
CA ASP A 233 -29.50 13.60 -6.04
C ASP A 233 -28.85 12.78 -7.18
N ALA A 234 -28.87 11.44 -7.11
CA ALA A 234 -28.41 10.58 -8.21
C ALA A 234 -29.27 10.74 -9.47
N MET A 235 -30.60 10.82 -9.34
CA MET A 235 -31.48 11.06 -10.48
C MET A 235 -31.16 12.40 -11.16
N ASN A 236 -30.85 13.43 -10.39
CA ASN A 236 -30.43 14.73 -10.93
C ASN A 236 -29.08 14.64 -11.67
N ILE A 237 -28.13 13.85 -11.16
CA ILE A 237 -26.83 13.63 -11.80
C ILE A 237 -26.98 12.90 -13.15
N PHE A 238 -27.79 11.85 -13.21
CA PHE A 238 -28.00 11.09 -14.44
C PHE A 238 -28.95 11.77 -15.42
N GLY A 239 -29.77 12.72 -14.97
CA GLY A 239 -30.63 13.56 -15.81
C GLY A 239 -31.53 12.75 -16.74
N GLU A 240 -31.45 13.04 -18.04
CA GLU A 240 -32.24 12.39 -19.09
C GLU A 240 -31.58 11.12 -19.69
N ASP A 241 -30.53 10.57 -19.06
CA ASP A 241 -29.92 9.33 -19.53
C ASP A 241 -30.97 8.21 -19.60
N LYS A 242 -31.03 7.52 -20.75
CA LYS A 242 -32.01 6.44 -20.98
C LYS A 242 -31.90 5.32 -19.93
N SER A 243 -30.72 5.15 -19.34
CA SER A 243 -30.43 4.18 -18.30
C SER A 243 -30.53 4.74 -16.87
N ALA A 244 -30.85 6.04 -16.70
CA ALA A 244 -30.85 6.73 -15.41
C ALA A 244 -31.59 5.97 -14.32
N LYS A 245 -32.82 5.52 -14.58
CA LYS A 245 -33.61 4.76 -13.59
C LYS A 245 -32.91 3.48 -13.12
N GLY A 246 -32.21 2.79 -14.02
CA GLY A 246 -31.45 1.58 -13.70
C GLY A 246 -30.22 1.90 -12.87
N LEU A 247 -29.48 2.95 -13.23
CA LEU A 247 -28.28 3.41 -12.54
C LEU A 247 -28.60 3.93 -11.13
N VAL A 248 -29.62 4.77 -10.99
CA VAL A 248 -30.12 5.26 -9.69
C VAL A 248 -30.48 4.08 -8.80
N ARG A 249 -31.23 3.09 -9.33
CA ARG A 249 -31.62 1.91 -8.56
C ARG A 249 -30.40 1.11 -8.08
N ASP A 250 -29.37 0.98 -8.92
CA ASP A 250 -28.13 0.28 -8.54
C ASP A 250 -27.39 1.03 -7.42
N ILE A 251 -27.18 2.34 -7.57
CA ILE A 251 -26.54 3.19 -6.56
C ILE A 251 -27.31 3.15 -5.24
N THR A 252 -28.62 3.34 -5.24
CA THR A 252 -29.45 3.30 -4.03
C THR A 252 -29.42 1.92 -3.36
N LYS A 253 -29.40 0.82 -4.14
CA LYS A 253 -29.29 -0.53 -3.61
C LYS A 253 -27.93 -0.76 -2.93
N ARG A 254 -26.85 -0.26 -3.51
CA ARG A 254 -25.51 -0.32 -2.90
C ARG A 254 -25.43 0.54 -1.65
N ALA A 255 -25.96 1.76 -1.70
CA ALA A 255 -26.01 2.67 -0.56
C ALA A 255 -26.76 2.06 0.63
N LYS A 256 -27.90 1.38 0.38
CA LYS A 256 -28.65 0.67 1.42
C LYS A 256 -27.80 -0.36 2.16
N LYS A 257 -26.91 -1.07 1.45
CA LYS A 257 -26.01 -2.05 2.09
C LYS A 257 -24.88 -1.41 2.90
N ILE A 258 -24.67 -0.11 2.76
CA ILE A 258 -23.61 0.63 3.47
C ILE A 258 -24.19 1.34 4.70
N ILE A 259 -25.40 1.90 4.63
CA ILE A 259 -26.04 2.63 5.75
C ILE A 259 -27.21 1.91 6.40
N GLY A 260 -27.59 0.72 5.91
CA GLY A 260 -28.67 -0.08 6.50
C GLY A 260 -28.40 -0.47 7.95
N ILE A 261 -29.45 -0.66 8.74
CA ILE A 261 -29.33 -0.95 10.18
C ILE A 261 -28.80 -2.36 10.44
N ASP A 262 -29.18 -3.33 9.61
CA ASP A 262 -28.83 -4.75 9.78
C ASP A 262 -27.44 -5.13 9.22
N GLU A 263 -26.64 -4.15 8.79
CA GLU A 263 -25.36 -4.40 8.12
C GLU A 263 -24.20 -4.43 9.12
N LEU A 264 -23.35 -5.47 9.02
CA LEU A 264 -22.15 -5.62 9.84
C LEU A 264 -21.17 -4.47 9.57
N ALA A 265 -20.60 -3.89 10.63
CA ALA A 265 -19.69 -2.74 10.54
C ALA A 265 -18.53 -3.01 9.59
N ASP A 266 -17.83 -4.13 9.75
CA ASP A 266 -16.65 -4.49 8.96
C ASP A 266 -16.97 -4.66 7.46
N GLU A 267 -18.19 -5.09 7.12
CA GLU A 267 -18.59 -5.24 5.71
C GLU A 267 -18.92 -3.91 5.02
N ARG A 268 -19.20 -2.84 5.78
CA ARG A 268 -19.61 -1.54 5.21
C ARG A 268 -18.50 -0.92 4.38
N ALA A 269 -17.25 -1.01 4.87
CA ALA A 269 -16.09 -0.47 4.17
C ALA A 269 -15.87 -1.20 2.84
N ASP A 270 -15.92 -2.53 2.82
CA ASP A 270 -15.78 -3.31 1.57
C ASP A 270 -16.91 -3.01 0.58
N LYS A 271 -18.17 -2.93 1.04
CA LYS A 271 -19.31 -2.56 0.19
C LYS A 271 -19.19 -1.15 -0.38
N PHE A 272 -18.68 -0.19 0.40
CA PHE A 272 -18.42 1.16 -0.07
C PHE A 272 -17.28 1.18 -1.11
N ILE A 273 -16.20 0.43 -0.86
CA ILE A 273 -15.08 0.30 -1.80
C ILE A 273 -15.54 -0.32 -3.11
N GLU A 274 -16.35 -1.39 -3.06
CA GLU A 274 -16.96 -1.99 -4.24
C GLU A 274 -17.85 -1.01 -5.02
N MET A 275 -18.63 -0.18 -4.33
CA MET A 275 -19.45 0.86 -4.96
C MET A 275 -18.59 1.90 -5.67
N CYS A 276 -17.53 2.40 -5.02
CA CYS A 276 -16.63 3.38 -5.63
C CYS A 276 -15.91 2.79 -6.85
N ASN A 277 -15.40 1.56 -6.75
CA ASN A 277 -14.77 0.86 -7.88
C ASN A 277 -15.76 0.61 -9.01
N HIS A 278 -17.02 0.28 -8.70
CA HIS A 278 -18.06 0.13 -9.72
C HIS A 278 -18.29 1.42 -10.49
N VAL A 279 -18.41 2.55 -9.79
CA VAL A 279 -18.56 3.87 -10.41
C VAL A 279 -17.34 4.22 -11.25
N TYR A 280 -16.14 4.11 -10.66
CA TYR A 280 -14.89 4.52 -11.31
C TYR A 280 -14.57 3.68 -12.56
N ALA A 281 -14.77 2.36 -12.50
CA ALA A 281 -14.37 1.45 -13.57
C ALA A 281 -15.46 1.20 -14.63
N LYS A 282 -16.74 1.36 -14.32
CA LYS A 282 -17.85 0.94 -15.21
C LYS A 282 -18.78 2.07 -15.65
N MET A 283 -18.78 3.22 -14.98
CA MET A 283 -19.65 4.32 -15.37
C MET A 283 -18.96 5.27 -16.35
N ASN A 284 -19.76 6.04 -17.08
CA ASN A 284 -19.26 7.10 -17.94
C ASN A 284 -18.48 8.12 -17.09
N THR A 285 -17.31 8.55 -17.56
CA THR A 285 -16.40 9.47 -16.87
C THR A 285 -17.05 10.79 -16.49
N THR A 286 -18.05 11.23 -17.27
CA THR A 286 -18.85 12.44 -16.98
C THR A 286 -19.61 12.36 -15.64
N TYR A 287 -19.94 11.16 -15.16
CA TYR A 287 -20.66 10.96 -13.91
C TYR A 287 -19.76 10.71 -12.70
N ILE A 288 -18.45 10.44 -12.89
CA ILE A 288 -17.55 10.04 -11.80
C ILE A 288 -17.45 11.14 -10.73
N GLU A 289 -17.07 12.36 -11.11
CA GLU A 289 -16.90 13.46 -10.17
C GLU A 289 -18.23 13.83 -9.47
N PRO A 290 -19.36 14.03 -10.19
CA PRO A 290 -20.64 14.30 -9.52
C PRO A 290 -21.08 13.22 -8.54
N LEU A 291 -20.84 11.93 -8.85
CA LEU A 291 -21.17 10.83 -7.94
C LEU A 291 -20.22 10.79 -6.74
N PHE A 292 -18.94 11.08 -6.92
CA PHE A 292 -17.98 11.12 -5.82
C PHE A 292 -18.25 12.32 -4.89
N ASP A 293 -18.73 13.45 -5.43
CA ASP A 293 -19.22 14.57 -4.64
C ASP A 293 -20.49 14.21 -3.87
N LEU A 294 -21.44 13.51 -4.50
CA LEU A 294 -22.60 12.96 -3.81
C LEU A 294 -22.18 12.04 -2.67
N PHE A 295 -21.25 11.13 -2.90
CA PHE A 295 -20.77 10.22 -1.85
C PHE A 295 -20.10 10.98 -0.72
N SER A 296 -19.24 11.95 -1.03
CA SER A 296 -18.60 12.79 0.00
C SER A 296 -19.64 13.56 0.82
N LYS A 297 -20.71 14.08 0.19
CA LYS A 297 -21.82 14.76 0.87
C LYS A 297 -22.68 13.85 1.75
N VAL A 298 -22.81 12.59 1.38
CA VAL A 298 -23.72 11.62 2.03
C VAL A 298 -23.04 10.87 3.16
N TYR A 299 -21.76 10.55 2.99
CA TYR A 299 -21.00 9.65 3.85
C TYR A 299 -19.97 10.37 4.72
N VAL A 300 -19.90 11.70 4.67
CA VAL A 300 -19.00 12.50 5.51
C VAL A 300 -19.87 13.49 6.30
N VAL A 301 -19.78 13.44 7.63
CA VAL A 301 -20.58 14.22 8.59
C VAL A 301 -19.67 15.05 9.47
#